data_AF-A0A944BNH2-F1
#
_entry.id   AF-A0A944BNH2-F1
#
_cell.length_a   1.000
_cell.length_b   1.000
_cell.length_c   1.000
_cell.angle_alpha   90.00
_cell.angle_beta   90.00
_cell.angle_gamma   90.00
#
_symmetry.space_group_name_H-M   'P 1'
#
loop_
_entity.id
_entity.type
_entity.pdbx_description
1 polymer ?
#
loop_
_entity_poly.entity_id
_entity_poly.type
_entity_poly.pdbx_seq_one_letter_code
_entity_poly.pdbx_strand_id
1 'polypeptide(L)'
;MDSRTAVYGGTFDPPTLGHIDLISRAAQHFDRVVVAIGVNPNKKALFSTQERLGFLNLSLDNIPNVSVAAYDGLLVDFCRSIGARVIIRGLRAIGDFEFEFQLGLVNKNLAPEIETFFLIASTDKIFLSSSVVKEIASCHRDISPYVPTCVVQPLMQKYGEED
;
A
#
# COMPACT_ATOMS: atom_id res chain seq x y z
N MET A 1 -17.37 20.99 8.17
CA MET A 1 -15.99 20.49 8.38
C MET A 1 -15.50 20.00 7.03
N ASP A 2 -14.30 20.38 6.63
CA ASP A 2 -13.71 19.88 5.39
C ASP A 2 -13.55 18.36 5.47
N SER A 3 -13.85 17.65 4.38
CA SER A 3 -13.74 16.19 4.31
C SER A 3 -12.30 15.75 4.58
N ARG A 4 -12.12 14.86 5.56
CA ARG A 4 -10.82 14.33 5.95
C ARG A 4 -10.39 13.25 4.97
N THR A 5 -9.73 13.65 3.89
CA THR A 5 -9.16 12.74 2.89
C THR A 5 -7.70 12.40 3.23
N ALA A 6 -7.41 11.10 3.31
CA ALA A 6 -6.07 10.57 3.49
C ALA A 6 -5.63 9.73 2.28
N VAL A 7 -4.32 9.68 2.05
CA VAL A 7 -3.70 8.87 1.01
C VAL A 7 -2.76 7.85 1.64
N TYR A 8 -2.95 6.57 1.33
CA TYR A 8 -1.99 5.51 1.65
C TYR A 8 -1.19 5.15 0.40
N GLY A 9 0.01 5.73 0.29
CA GLY A 9 0.90 5.48 -0.83
C GLY A 9 1.71 4.20 -0.65
N GLY A 10 1.90 3.42 -1.72
CA GLY A 10 2.71 2.21 -1.70
C GLY A 10 2.90 1.56 -3.06
N THR A 11 3.81 0.60 -3.15
CA THR A 11 4.02 -0.17 -4.38
C THR A 11 2.98 -1.30 -4.51
N PHE A 12 2.61 -1.95 -3.40
CA PHE A 12 1.63 -3.05 -3.36
C PHE A 12 1.90 -4.14 -4.40
N ASP A 13 3.10 -4.73 -4.38
CA ASP A 13 3.56 -5.69 -5.38
C ASP A 13 3.89 -7.08 -4.78
N PRO A 14 2.87 -7.90 -4.46
CA PRO A 14 1.43 -7.58 -4.44
C PRO A 14 0.99 -6.96 -3.10
N PRO A 15 -0.27 -6.49 -2.97
CA PRO A 15 -0.84 -6.21 -1.64
C PRO A 15 -0.85 -7.46 -0.77
N THR A 16 -0.72 -7.25 0.54
CA THR A 16 -0.68 -8.30 1.58
C THR A 16 -1.77 -8.02 2.61
N LEU A 17 -2.10 -9.00 3.46
CA LEU A 17 -3.06 -8.78 4.55
C LEU A 17 -2.62 -7.69 5.53
N GLY A 18 -1.32 -7.45 5.67
CA GLY A 18 -0.79 -6.31 6.43
C GLY A 18 -1.18 -4.95 5.85
N HIS A 19 -1.20 -4.83 4.52
CA HIS A 19 -1.70 -3.61 3.86
C HIS A 19 -3.22 -3.45 4.07
N ILE A 20 -3.99 -4.52 3.92
CA ILE A 20 -5.46 -4.48 4.08
C ILE A 20 -5.85 -4.09 5.52
N ASP A 21 -5.11 -4.59 6.51
CA ASP A 21 -5.29 -4.25 7.93
C ASP A 21 -5.09 -2.75 8.18
N LEU A 22 -3.99 -2.18 7.67
CA LEU A 22 -3.70 -0.75 7.78
C LEU A 22 -4.74 0.12 7.06
N ILE A 23 -5.17 -0.29 5.85
CA ILE A 23 -6.20 0.42 5.09
C ILE A 23 -7.54 0.40 5.83
N SER A 24 -7.94 -0.77 6.35
CA SER A 24 -9.17 -0.93 7.14
C SER A 24 -9.17 -0.06 8.40
N ARG A 25 -8.03 0.01 9.10
CA ARG A 25 -7.88 0.86 10.29
C ARG A 25 -7.88 2.34 9.93
N ALA A 26 -7.20 2.73 8.87
CA ALA A 26 -7.24 4.10 8.36
C ALA A 26 -8.67 4.53 8.02
N ALA A 27 -9.44 3.65 7.36
CA ALA A 27 -10.81 3.91 6.97
C ALA A 27 -11.76 4.22 8.15
N GLN A 28 -11.40 3.84 9.38
CA GLN A 28 -12.17 4.19 10.58
C GLN A 28 -11.92 5.61 11.08
N HIS A 29 -10.86 6.28 10.62
CA HIS A 29 -10.43 7.60 11.10
C HIS A 29 -10.62 8.73 10.09
N PHE A 30 -10.87 8.40 8.82
CA PHE A 30 -10.95 9.33 7.70
C PHE A 30 -12.26 9.16 6.93
N ASP A 31 -12.80 10.27 6.44
CA ASP A 31 -14.03 10.26 5.63
C ASP A 31 -13.79 9.59 4.28
N ARG A 32 -12.56 9.68 3.76
CA ARG A 32 -12.12 9.07 2.50
C ARG A 32 -10.66 8.64 2.60
N VAL A 33 -10.37 7.41 2.20
CA VAL A 33 -9.00 6.89 2.07
C VAL A 33 -8.74 6.54 0.62
N VAL A 34 -7.62 7.01 0.08
CA VAL A 34 -7.17 6.68 -1.28
C VAL A 34 -5.90 5.87 -1.20
N VAL A 35 -5.95 4.63 -1.66
CA VAL A 35 -4.77 3.78 -1.81
C VAL A 35 -4.10 4.13 -3.13
N ALA A 36 -2.89 4.72 -3.04
CA ALA A 36 -2.22 5.33 -4.16
C ALA A 36 -1.01 4.51 -4.61
N ILE A 37 -1.04 4.08 -5.87
CA ILE A 37 0.04 3.34 -6.51
C ILE A 37 0.88 4.28 -7.39
N GLY A 38 2.16 4.42 -7.07
CA GLY A 38 3.08 5.15 -7.93
C GLY A 38 3.36 4.39 -9.23
N VAL A 39 3.19 5.06 -10.37
CA VAL A 39 3.65 4.60 -11.68
C VAL A 39 5.14 4.91 -11.77
N ASN A 40 5.99 3.89 -11.68
CA ASN A 40 7.43 4.08 -11.84
C ASN A 40 7.96 3.13 -12.91
N PRO A 41 8.23 3.61 -14.14
CA PRO A 41 8.73 2.76 -15.21
C PRO A 41 10.14 2.21 -14.95
N ASN A 42 10.90 2.82 -14.03
CA ASN A 42 12.25 2.39 -13.68
C ASN A 42 12.29 1.32 -12.58
N LYS A 43 11.17 1.06 -11.88
CA LYS A 43 11.09 0.00 -10.86
C LYS A 43 10.56 -1.28 -11.48
N LYS A 44 11.33 -2.36 -11.35
CA LYS A 44 10.88 -3.71 -11.69
C LYS A 44 9.91 -4.21 -10.62
N ALA A 45 8.61 -4.04 -10.84
CA ALA A 45 7.56 -4.71 -10.10
C ALA A 45 7.25 -6.07 -10.75
N LEU A 46 6.85 -7.07 -9.95
CA LEU A 46 6.43 -8.38 -10.45
C LEU A 46 5.11 -8.26 -11.21
N PHE A 47 4.21 -7.41 -10.71
CA PHE A 47 2.92 -7.11 -11.31
C PHE A 47 2.90 -5.71 -11.92
N SER A 48 2.27 -5.61 -13.09
CA SER A 48 1.93 -4.33 -13.73
C SER A 48 1.09 -3.45 -12.80
N THR A 49 1.08 -2.14 -13.04
CA THR A 49 0.21 -1.23 -12.30
C THR A 49 -1.26 -1.64 -12.37
N GLN A 50 -1.72 -2.13 -13.53
CA GLN A 50 -3.10 -2.55 -13.74
C GLN A 50 -3.46 -3.79 -12.90
N GLU A 51 -2.58 -4.79 -12.86
CA GLU A 51 -2.77 -5.98 -11.99
C GLU A 51 -2.84 -5.57 -10.52
N ARG A 52 -1.95 -4.68 -10.07
CA ARG A 52 -1.93 -4.20 -8.67
C ARG A 52 -3.17 -3.39 -8.29
N LEU A 53 -3.67 -2.56 -9.21
CA LEU A 53 -4.96 -1.87 -9.06
C LEU A 53 -6.10 -2.89 -8.95
N GLY A 54 -6.10 -3.93 -9.81
CA GLY A 54 -7.10 -5.00 -9.77
C GLY A 54 -7.12 -5.72 -8.44
N PHE A 55 -5.96 -6.12 -7.91
CA PHE A 55 -5.86 -6.77 -6.60
C PHE A 55 -6.41 -5.90 -5.47
N LEU A 56 -6.04 -4.61 -5.44
CA LEU A 56 -6.51 -3.70 -4.40
C LEU A 56 -8.01 -3.46 -4.49
N ASN A 57 -8.56 -3.24 -5.69
CA ASN A 57 -10.01 -3.08 -5.87
C ASN A 57 -10.78 -4.30 -5.37
N LEU A 58 -10.34 -5.51 -5.74
CA LEU A 58 -10.96 -6.75 -5.26
C LEU A 58 -10.80 -6.96 -3.75
N SER A 59 -9.67 -6.55 -3.17
CA SER A 59 -9.36 -6.75 -1.75
C SER A 59 -10.05 -5.75 -0.82
N LEU A 60 -10.57 -4.64 -1.36
CA LEU A 60 -11.09 -3.50 -0.60
C LEU A 60 -12.55 -3.20 -0.92
N ASP A 61 -13.21 -4.02 -1.74
CA ASP A 61 -14.59 -3.84 -2.21
C ASP A 61 -15.61 -3.69 -1.08
N ASN A 62 -15.34 -4.29 0.08
CA ASN A 62 -16.17 -4.22 1.27
C ASN A 62 -15.91 -2.99 2.16
N ILE A 63 -15.02 -2.07 1.76
CA ILE A 63 -14.68 -0.86 2.55
C ILE A 63 -15.17 0.39 1.80
N PRO A 64 -16.37 0.90 2.12
CA PRO A 64 -17.10 1.84 1.25
C PRO A 64 -16.43 3.21 1.08
N ASN A 65 -15.60 3.63 2.03
CA ASN A 65 -14.88 4.91 1.98
C ASN A 65 -13.43 4.78 1.49
N VAL A 66 -13.07 3.63 0.91
CA VAL A 66 -11.76 3.39 0.31
C VAL A 66 -11.88 3.39 -1.21
N SER A 67 -10.93 4.06 -1.88
CA SER A 67 -10.78 3.99 -3.33
C SER A 67 -9.31 3.76 -3.69
N VAL A 68 -9.05 3.23 -4.88
CA VAL A 68 -7.70 2.94 -5.35
C VAL A 68 -7.39 3.81 -6.56
N ALA A 69 -6.20 4.40 -6.60
CA ALA A 69 -5.76 5.22 -7.72
C ALA A 69 -4.29 4.95 -8.05
N ALA A 70 -3.93 5.13 -9.32
CA ALA A 70 -2.55 5.27 -9.73
C ALA A 70 -2.20 6.75 -9.90
N TYR A 71 -0.95 7.10 -9.66
CA TYR A 71 -0.45 8.45 -9.87
C TYR A 71 0.93 8.42 -10.50
N ASP A 72 1.27 9.49 -11.21
CA ASP A 72 2.60 9.77 -11.72
C ASP A 72 3.22 10.95 -10.96
N GLY A 73 4.55 11.00 -10.88
CA GLY A 73 5.29 12.04 -10.16
C GLY A 73 5.30 11.87 -8.63
N LEU A 74 5.26 12.99 -7.90
CA LEU A 74 5.40 13.00 -6.45
C LEU A 74 4.06 12.73 -5.74
N LEU A 75 4.10 11.96 -4.66
CA LEU A 75 2.91 11.61 -3.87
C LEU A 75 2.21 12.86 -3.30
N VAL A 76 2.98 13.87 -2.88
CA VAL A 76 2.43 15.12 -2.34
C VAL A 76 1.64 15.92 -3.38
N ASP A 77 2.05 15.89 -4.65
CA ASP A 77 1.33 16.56 -5.73
C ASP A 77 0.04 15.82 -6.07
N PHE A 78 0.06 14.48 -6.04
CA PHE A 78 -1.15 13.68 -6.11
C PHE A 78 -2.10 13.99 -4.93
N CYS A 79 -1.58 14.12 -3.71
CA CYS A 79 -2.41 14.50 -2.56
C CYS A 79 -3.07 15.87 -2.77
N ARG A 80 -2.34 16.87 -3.28
CA ARG A 80 -2.88 18.19 -3.61
C ARG A 80 -4.00 18.11 -4.65
N SER A 81 -3.81 17.33 -5.71
CA SER A 81 -4.77 17.26 -6.82
C SER A 81 -6.13 16.70 -6.39
N ILE A 82 -6.17 15.87 -5.35
CA ILE A 82 -7.42 15.31 -4.79
C ILE A 82 -7.85 15.97 -3.46
N GLY A 83 -7.18 17.04 -3.04
CA GLY A 83 -7.48 17.73 -1.79
C GLY A 83 -7.15 16.94 -0.52
N ALA A 84 -6.30 15.90 -0.59
CA ALA A 84 -5.84 15.18 0.57
C ALA A 84 -4.90 16.04 1.42
N ARG A 85 -4.98 15.87 2.75
CA ARG A 85 -4.15 16.59 3.73
C ARG A 85 -3.33 15.66 4.62
N VAL A 86 -3.50 14.34 4.46
CA VAL A 86 -2.78 13.34 5.24
C VAL A 86 -2.23 12.26 4.33
N ILE A 87 -0.95 11.94 4.49
CA ILE A 87 -0.31 10.73 3.98
C ILE A 87 -0.23 9.73 5.12
N ILE A 88 -0.69 8.50 4.90
CA ILE A 88 -0.59 7.41 5.85
C ILE A 88 0.65 6.57 5.50
N ARG A 89 1.41 6.14 6.51
CA ARG A 89 2.51 5.18 6.36
C ARG A 89 2.44 4.12 7.45
N GLY A 90 2.73 2.88 7.08
CA GLY A 90 2.76 1.74 8.01
C GLY A 90 4.16 1.55 8.57
N LEU A 91 4.28 1.34 9.89
CA LEU A 91 5.53 0.99 10.55
C LEU A 91 5.48 -0.44 11.06
N ARG A 92 6.42 -1.29 10.63
CA ARG A 92 6.52 -2.67 11.11
C ARG A 92 7.71 -2.87 12.05
N ALA A 93 8.84 -2.25 11.75
CA ALA A 93 10.04 -2.34 12.57
C ALA A 93 10.73 -0.98 12.67
N ILE A 94 11.70 -0.88 13.58
CA ILE A 94 12.52 0.32 13.74
C ILE A 94 13.21 0.70 12.42
N GLY A 95 13.64 -0.28 11.62
CA GLY A 95 14.27 -0.02 10.32
C GLY A 95 13.34 0.65 9.30
N ASP A 96 12.03 0.36 9.33
CA ASP A 96 11.07 1.09 8.48
C ASP A 96 10.95 2.55 8.96
N PHE A 97 10.97 2.78 10.27
CA PHE A 97 10.76 4.11 10.84
C PHE A 97 11.78 5.13 10.36
N GLU A 98 13.07 4.80 10.32
CA GLU A 98 14.10 5.77 9.90
C GLU A 98 13.86 6.28 8.47
N PHE A 99 13.65 5.35 7.52
CA PHE A 99 13.38 5.68 6.13
C PHE A 99 12.07 6.48 5.98
N GLU A 100 11.01 6.01 6.64
CA GLU A 100 9.69 6.63 6.53
C GLU A 100 9.61 8.00 7.22
N PHE A 101 10.34 8.17 8.32
CA PHE A 101 10.47 9.43 9.02
C PHE A 101 11.20 10.47 8.16
N GLN A 102 12.33 10.09 7.55
CA GLN A 102 13.06 10.96 6.61
C GLN A 102 12.17 11.37 5.43
N LEU A 103 11.45 10.42 4.83
CA LEU A 103 10.52 10.71 3.73
C LEU A 103 9.38 11.63 4.19
N GLY A 104 8.87 11.45 5.39
CA GLY A 104 7.89 12.34 6.01
C GLY A 104 8.38 13.78 6.15
N LEU A 105 9.64 13.98 6.58
CA LEU A 105 10.25 15.31 6.66
C LEU A 105 10.40 15.97 5.29
N VAL A 106 10.82 15.21 4.27
CA VAL A 106 10.92 15.70 2.89
C VAL A 106 9.53 16.12 2.37
N ASN A 107 8.51 15.28 2.56
CA ASN A 107 7.15 15.61 2.17
C ASN A 107 6.64 16.86 2.88
N LYS A 108 6.92 17.02 4.18
CA LYS A 108 6.54 18.22 4.95
C LYS A 108 7.22 19.48 4.45
N ASN A 109 8.47 19.39 3.99
CA ASN A 109 9.18 20.50 3.38
C ASN A 109 8.57 20.90 2.03
N LEU A 110 8.23 19.92 1.19
CA LEU A 110 7.65 20.14 -0.14
C LEU A 110 6.16 20.57 -0.10
N ALA A 111 5.44 20.10 0.91
CA ALA A 111 4.02 20.36 1.11
C ALA A 111 3.70 20.54 2.60
N PRO A 112 3.93 21.75 3.16
CA PRO A 112 3.70 22.05 4.58
C PRO A 112 2.25 21.83 5.05
N GLU A 113 1.29 21.87 4.13
CA GLU A 113 -0.14 21.62 4.37
C GLU A 113 -0.52 20.13 4.43
N ILE A 114 0.40 19.22 4.13
CA ILE A 114 0.19 17.78 4.16
C ILE A 114 0.95 17.18 5.35
N GLU A 115 0.22 16.48 6.22
CA GLU A 115 0.81 15.76 7.36
C GLU A 115 1.09 14.30 7.01
N THR A 116 2.09 13.69 7.65
CA THR A 116 2.35 12.25 7.56
C THR A 116 1.95 11.57 8.87
N PHE A 117 1.02 10.62 8.80
CA PHE A 117 0.53 9.85 9.93
C PHE A 117 1.10 8.44 9.86
N PHE A 118 1.74 8.02 10.96
CA PHE A 118 2.29 6.68 11.09
C PHE A 118 1.31 5.77 11.83
N LEU A 119 1.01 4.62 11.23
CA LEU A 119 0.24 3.56 11.87
C LEU A 119 1.16 2.37 12.13
N ILE A 120 1.19 1.93 13.39
CA ILE A 120 1.92 0.73 13.78
C ILE A 120 1.16 -0.49 13.26
N ALA A 121 1.86 -1.38 12.56
CA ALA A 121 1.31 -2.63 12.05
C ALA A 121 0.81 -3.51 13.21
N SER A 122 -0.28 -4.25 12.97
CA SER A 122 -0.81 -5.20 13.95
C SER A 122 0.21 -6.31 14.22
N THR A 123 0.29 -6.78 15.48
CA THR A 123 1.31 -7.71 15.97
C THR A 123 1.34 -9.02 15.18
N ASP A 124 0.19 -9.50 14.73
CA ASP A 124 0.00 -10.71 13.93
C ASP A 124 0.42 -10.55 12.46
N LYS A 125 0.66 -9.32 11.99
CA LYS A 125 0.97 -9.00 10.59
C LYS A 125 2.28 -8.24 10.42
N ILE A 126 3.00 -8.00 11.52
CA ILE A 126 4.22 -7.18 11.56
C ILE A 126 5.35 -7.73 10.67
N PHE A 127 5.42 -9.05 10.50
CA PHE A 127 6.41 -9.72 9.67
C PHE A 127 6.06 -9.71 8.17
N LEU A 128 4.86 -9.26 7.79
CA LEU A 128 4.40 -9.32 6.41
C LEU A 128 5.01 -8.19 5.58
N SER A 129 5.65 -8.60 4.49
CA SER A 129 6.12 -7.72 3.42
C SER A 129 5.84 -8.37 2.08
N SER A 130 5.62 -7.57 1.04
CA SER A 130 5.47 -8.12 -0.31
C SER A 130 6.71 -8.90 -0.75
N SER A 131 7.91 -8.53 -0.28
CA SER A 131 9.15 -9.25 -0.57
C SER A 131 9.17 -10.65 0.08
N VAL A 132 8.81 -10.75 1.36
CA VAL A 132 8.72 -12.02 2.10
C VAL A 132 7.66 -12.93 1.48
N VAL A 133 6.51 -12.38 1.11
CA VAL A 133 5.46 -13.13 0.43
C VAL A 133 5.94 -13.67 -0.91
N LYS A 134 6.67 -12.85 -1.70
CA LYS A 134 7.26 -13.29 -2.97
C LYS A 134 8.32 -14.39 -2.78
N GLU A 135 9.11 -14.32 -1.72
CA GLU A 135 10.09 -15.37 -1.38
C GLU A 135 9.39 -16.70 -1.05
N ILE A 136 8.36 -16.68 -0.21
CA ILE A 136 7.56 -17.87 0.12
C ILE A 136 6.92 -18.47 -1.14
N ALA A 137 6.35 -17.63 -2.00
CA ALA A 137 5.75 -18.05 -3.27
C ALA A 137 6.80 -18.68 -4.23
N SER A 138 8.00 -18.11 -4.32
CA SER A 138 9.09 -18.65 -5.13
C SER A 138 9.57 -20.03 -4.67
N CYS A 139 9.37 -20.33 -3.38
CA CYS A 139 9.61 -21.66 -2.79
C CYS A 139 8.41 -22.61 -2.92
N HIS A 140 7.39 -22.24 -3.72
CA HIS A 140 6.17 -23.03 -3.95
C HIS A 140 5.41 -23.39 -2.66
N ARG A 141 5.48 -22.51 -1.66
CA ARG A 141 4.78 -22.69 -0.37
C ARG A 141 3.46 -21.95 -0.37
N ASP A 142 2.53 -22.41 0.47
CA ASP A 142 1.23 -21.78 0.63
C ASP A 142 1.37 -20.35 1.17
N ILE A 143 0.80 -19.40 0.42
CA ILE A 143 0.77 -17.96 0.74
C ILE A 143 -0.61 -17.46 1.15
N SER A 144 -1.64 -18.32 1.12
CA SER A 144 -3.01 -17.96 1.49
C SER A 144 -3.16 -17.29 2.87
N PRO A 145 -2.31 -17.55 3.89
CA PRO A 145 -2.39 -16.84 5.17
C PRO A 145 -1.84 -15.41 5.15
N TYR A 146 -1.22 -14.96 4.06
CA TYR A 146 -0.42 -13.73 4.01
C TYR A 146 -0.95 -12.67 3.03
N VAL A 147 -1.78 -13.08 2.07
CA VAL A 147 -2.32 -12.22 1.01
C VAL A 147 -3.83 -12.36 0.87
N PRO A 148 -4.51 -11.36 0.27
CA PRO A 148 -5.90 -11.52 -0.15
C PRO A 148 -6.05 -12.69 -1.13
N THR A 149 -7.21 -13.37 -1.10
CA THR A 149 -7.47 -14.56 -1.93
C THR A 149 -7.26 -14.30 -3.43
N CYS A 150 -7.60 -13.11 -3.92
CA CYS A 150 -7.43 -12.71 -5.32
C CYS A 150 -5.96 -12.62 -5.78
N VAL A 151 -5.00 -12.61 -4.84
CA VAL A 151 -3.56 -12.56 -5.12
C VAL A 151 -2.93 -13.95 -5.18
N VAL A 152 -3.51 -14.95 -4.49
CA VAL A 152 -2.89 -16.27 -4.30
C VAL A 152 -2.55 -16.93 -5.64
N GLN A 153 -3.56 -17.18 -6.47
CA GLN A 153 -3.35 -17.86 -7.74
C GLN A 153 -2.46 -17.06 -8.71
N PRO A 154 -2.66 -15.75 -8.95
CA PRO A 154 -1.79 -14.97 -9.82
C PRO A 154 -0.33 -14.95 -9.37
N LEU A 155 -0.07 -14.88 -8.06
CA LEU A 155 1.29 -14.90 -7.54
C LEU A 155 1.95 -16.27 -7.69
N MET A 156 1.22 -17.36 -7.42
CA MET A 156 1.74 -18.71 -7.65
C MET A 156 2.03 -18.96 -9.13
N GLN A 157 1.19 -18.47 -10.05
CA GLN A 157 1.42 -18.59 -11.49
C GLN A 157 2.71 -17.89 -11.95
N LYS A 158 3.03 -16.70 -11.41
CA LYS A 158 4.29 -15.99 -11.72
C LYS A 158 5.55 -16.79 -11.35
N TYR A 159 5.45 -17.72 -10.40
CA TYR A 159 6.58 -18.53 -9.93
C TYR A 159 6.50 -20.00 -10.34
N GLY A 160 5.35 -20.47 -10.85
CA GLY A 160 5.06 -21.87 -11.18
C GLY A 160 4.97 -22.18 -12.68
N GLU A 161 5.32 -21.25 -13.57
CA GLU A 161 5.62 -21.58 -14.97
C GLU A 161 7.03 -22.19 -15.04
N GLU A 162 7.12 -23.51 -14.86
CA GLU A 162 8.22 -24.32 -15.43
C GLU A 162 7.88 -24.54 -16.92
N ASP A 163 8.75 -24.08 -17.82
CA ASP A 163 8.86 -24.64 -19.19
C ASP A 163 9.31 -26.11 -19.12
#